data_AF-A0A0U5JAN5-F1
#
_entry.id   AF-A0A0U5JAN5-F1
#
_cell.length_a   1.000
_cell.length_b   1.000
_cell.length_c   1.000
_cell.angle_alpha   90.00
_cell.angle_beta   90.00
_cell.angle_gamma   90.00
#
_symmetry.space_group_name_H-M   'P 1'
#
loop_
_entity.id
_entity.type
_entity.pdbx_description
1 polymer ?
#
loop_
_entity_poly.entity_id
_entity_poly.type
_entity_poly.pdbx_seq_one_letter_code
_entity_poly.pdbx_strand_id
1 'polypeptide(L)'
;MKYYCNPINVPYRYQFNMDPRSQGRLQIDREAADPSMIQFKGKYYIFASMNLSVWMSEDMVNWESYALPENLPLYDYAPDVRVCGDYVYFSASRKGEICNYYRTKDIIRGPYEEIQGSFDFWDPNLFFDEDGKIYFYWGCSNVTPVWGVELESETMLPKTERKVVIEGNPYERGYERMGIDHCEFPRSEEEVEMMFQGFLKQSNMTEEQLPKVYAPQIRGMFTRMPFIEGPWMDKYEGRYYLQYACPGTEYNTYADGVYVSDSPLGPFVLAANNPFSYHPGGFMPGAGHGSTMWDKEENLWHTSTMRISVNHQFERRVGIWPSGFDKDGELFCNQNYGDWPIAVEEGKMDPWSEPKWYLLSYAKPARASSTAEGKGADKAVNEDAQNWWRAAGSKPGEWIEVDLEKVMDVRAVQINFADDDLPISSPGEIKGTATQPRYIEERNLRTRWKLEGSLDGKEYFVIEDKSKVETDLPHDFIVRENGLQVRYVRLTVIEIPYGVEPCISGLRIFGIGTGEKPDVPVFEVSRSEDELDLLVVVEGVRDAIGYNICWGHEKEKLYHSYQIYRSVRDVETGCDARINKRIGALVKGRNYFIRVDAYNENGITKGKVIRL
;
A
#
# COMPACT_ATOMS: atom_id res chain seq x y z
N MET A 1 23.27 1.46 10.85
CA MET A 1 22.10 2.09 10.17
C MET A 1 20.89 1.20 10.42
N LYS A 2 19.66 1.72 10.37
CA LYS A 2 18.47 0.85 10.48
C LYS A 2 17.85 0.65 9.10
N TYR A 3 17.14 -0.45 8.92
CA TYR A 3 16.52 -0.77 7.64
C TYR A 3 15.14 -1.39 7.87
N TYR A 4 14.18 -1.02 7.04
CA TYR A 4 12.90 -1.71 6.92
C TYR A 4 12.67 -2.11 5.45
N CYS A 5 11.62 -2.86 5.20
CA CYS A 5 11.18 -3.26 3.88
C CYS A 5 9.66 -3.19 3.86
N ASN A 6 9.06 -2.70 2.77
CA ASN A 6 7.61 -2.71 2.63
C ASN A 6 7.09 -4.09 2.19
N PRO A 7 5.86 -4.49 2.57
CA PRO A 7 5.02 -3.84 3.58
C PRO A 7 5.66 -3.90 4.97
N ILE A 8 5.32 -2.94 5.84
CA ILE A 8 5.95 -2.84 7.17
C ILE A 8 5.61 -4.05 8.06
N ASN A 9 6.53 -4.39 8.95
CA ASN A 9 6.45 -5.56 9.81
C ASN A 9 5.69 -5.28 11.12
N VAL A 10 4.37 -5.47 11.07
CA VAL A 10 3.44 -5.20 12.19
C VAL A 10 2.41 -6.32 12.30
N PRO A 11 1.72 -6.48 13.44
CA PRO A 11 0.63 -7.44 13.56
C PRO A 11 -0.62 -6.95 12.80
N TYR A 12 -0.85 -7.52 11.62
CA TYR A 12 -2.09 -7.33 10.86
C TYR A 12 -3.16 -8.27 11.43
N ARG A 13 -4.33 -7.73 11.81
CA ARG A 13 -5.38 -8.51 12.46
C ARG A 13 -6.19 -9.30 11.45
N TYR A 14 -6.49 -10.56 11.79
CA TYR A 14 -7.45 -11.36 11.02
C TYR A 14 -8.84 -10.74 11.09
N GLN A 15 -9.43 -10.58 9.93
CA GLN A 15 -10.79 -10.13 9.69
C GLN A 15 -11.62 -11.34 9.29
N PHE A 16 -12.81 -11.45 9.86
CA PHE A 16 -13.79 -12.48 9.55
C PHE A 16 -14.98 -11.80 8.91
N ASN A 17 -14.92 -11.61 7.59
CA ASN A 17 -15.84 -10.80 6.82
C ASN A 17 -17.06 -11.62 6.38
N MET A 18 -18.26 -11.16 6.76
CA MET A 18 -19.53 -11.76 6.37
C MET A 18 -20.26 -10.87 5.35
N ASP A 19 -19.56 -10.51 4.27
CA ASP A 19 -20.10 -9.59 3.26
C ASP A 19 -21.45 -10.10 2.73
N PRO A 20 -22.56 -9.33 2.81
CA PRO A 20 -23.85 -9.77 2.28
C PRO A 20 -23.82 -10.16 0.80
N ARG A 21 -22.86 -9.63 0.03
CA ARG A 21 -22.64 -9.92 -1.39
C ARG A 21 -21.96 -11.28 -1.64
N SER A 22 -21.33 -11.84 -0.62
CA SER A 22 -20.62 -13.14 -0.69
C SER A 22 -21.54 -14.37 -0.64
N GLN A 23 -22.87 -14.17 -0.68
CA GLN A 23 -23.87 -15.24 -0.56
C GLN A 23 -23.73 -16.08 0.72
N GLY A 24 -23.30 -15.45 1.82
CA GLY A 24 -23.12 -16.09 3.12
C GLY A 24 -21.79 -16.84 3.29
N ARG A 25 -20.83 -16.66 2.36
CA ARG A 25 -19.47 -17.18 2.51
C ARG A 25 -18.67 -16.27 3.44
N LEU A 26 -18.16 -16.84 4.52
CA LEU A 26 -17.18 -16.18 5.37
C LEU A 26 -15.85 -16.02 4.60
N GLN A 27 -15.37 -14.79 4.48
CA GLN A 27 -14.06 -14.48 3.89
C GLN A 27 -13.11 -14.07 5.00
N ILE A 28 -11.89 -14.61 4.99
CA ILE A 28 -10.93 -14.41 6.08
C ILE A 28 -9.61 -13.93 5.49
N ASP A 29 -9.13 -12.81 5.99
CA ASP A 29 -7.92 -12.16 5.55
C ASP A 29 -7.29 -11.39 6.69
N ARG A 30 -6.02 -10.99 6.55
CA ARG A 30 -5.41 -10.01 7.44
C ARG A 30 -5.49 -8.64 6.78
N GLU A 31 -5.76 -7.61 7.56
CA GLU A 31 -5.97 -6.27 7.03
C GLU A 31 -5.38 -5.20 7.96
N ALA A 32 -4.80 -4.18 7.34
CA ALA A 32 -4.73 -2.83 7.86
C ALA A 32 -4.61 -1.88 6.66
N ALA A 33 -5.27 -0.73 6.73
CA ALA A 33 -5.34 0.22 5.64
C ALA A 33 -5.51 1.65 6.15
N ASP A 34 -5.49 2.60 5.22
CA ASP A 34 -5.82 4.01 5.44
C ASP A 34 -4.98 4.62 6.59
N PRO A 35 -3.63 4.47 6.58
CA PRO A 35 -2.80 4.82 7.73
C PRO A 35 -2.68 6.33 7.95
N SER A 36 -2.99 6.78 9.16
CA SER A 36 -2.58 8.08 9.70
C SER A 36 -1.30 7.94 10.52
N MET A 37 -0.20 8.51 10.04
CA MET A 37 1.10 8.52 10.70
C MET A 37 1.40 9.90 11.29
N ILE A 38 1.79 9.92 12.56
CA ILE A 38 2.13 11.15 13.27
C ILE A 38 3.42 11.00 14.07
N GLN A 39 4.12 12.11 14.27
CA GLN A 39 5.11 12.25 15.32
C GLN A 39 4.45 12.91 16.53
N PHE A 40 4.60 12.32 17.72
CA PHE A 40 4.11 12.91 18.96
C PHE A 40 5.06 12.60 20.12
N LYS A 41 5.49 13.63 20.84
CA LYS A 41 6.37 13.52 22.03
C LYS A 41 7.63 12.65 21.79
N GLY A 42 8.26 12.80 20.61
CA GLY A 42 9.50 12.12 20.27
C GLY A 42 9.34 10.68 19.78
N LYS A 43 8.10 10.23 19.55
CA LYS A 43 7.76 8.89 19.05
C LYS A 43 6.90 8.99 17.80
N TYR A 44 6.90 7.92 17.01
CA TYR A 44 6.09 7.78 15.80
C TYR A 44 4.92 6.85 16.07
N TYR A 45 3.75 7.18 15.53
CA TYR A 45 2.54 6.40 15.68
C TYR A 45 1.86 6.22 14.34
N ILE A 46 1.36 5.03 14.05
CA ILE A 46 0.49 4.74 12.91
C ILE A 46 -0.84 4.21 13.43
N PHE A 47 -1.91 4.89 13.06
CA PHE A 47 -3.29 4.46 13.25
C PHE A 47 -3.79 3.95 11.91
N ALA A 48 -4.29 2.73 11.87
CA ALA A 48 -4.79 2.11 10.65
C ALA A 48 -6.16 1.51 10.88
N SER A 49 -6.97 1.48 9.83
CA SER A 49 -8.28 0.84 9.80
C SER A 49 -8.18 -0.62 10.28
N MET A 50 -9.21 -1.06 11.00
CA MET A 50 -9.47 -2.47 11.30
C MET A 50 -8.39 -3.21 12.12
N ASN A 51 -7.54 -2.48 12.85
CA ASN A 51 -6.47 -3.10 13.65
C ASN A 51 -6.73 -3.14 15.17
N LEU A 52 -7.73 -2.40 15.68
CA LEU A 52 -8.01 -2.23 17.13
C LEU A 52 -6.85 -1.64 17.95
N SER A 53 -5.75 -1.29 17.29
CA SER A 53 -4.49 -0.93 17.93
C SER A 53 -3.82 0.21 17.19
N VAL A 54 -2.89 0.86 17.87
CA VAL A 54 -1.93 1.80 17.29
C VAL A 54 -0.56 1.14 17.26
N TRP A 55 0.20 1.36 16.20
CA TRP A 55 1.60 0.94 16.13
C TRP A 55 2.49 2.10 16.52
N MET A 56 3.42 1.87 17.45
CA MET A 56 4.35 2.87 17.96
C MET A 56 5.78 2.48 17.62
N SER A 57 6.59 3.44 17.18
CA SER A 57 8.01 3.26 16.95
C SER A 57 8.82 4.42 17.51
N GLU A 58 10.05 4.14 17.95
CA GLU A 58 11.04 5.16 18.31
C GLU A 58 12.01 5.45 17.15
N ASP A 59 11.97 4.65 16.09
CA ASP A 59 13.00 4.62 15.04
C ASP A 59 12.50 4.40 13.61
N MET A 60 11.19 4.42 13.38
CA MET A 60 10.51 4.17 12.09
C MET A 60 10.67 2.75 11.52
N VAL A 61 11.37 1.85 12.23
CA VAL A 61 11.71 0.51 11.74
C VAL A 61 11.09 -0.57 12.61
N ASN A 62 11.25 -0.46 13.92
CA ASN A 62 10.72 -1.41 14.89
C ASN A 62 9.42 -0.86 15.45
N TRP A 63 8.34 -1.60 15.25
CA TRP A 63 6.98 -1.19 15.62
C TRP A 63 6.41 -2.10 16.69
N GLU A 64 5.84 -1.50 17.73
CA GLU A 64 5.12 -2.17 18.81
C GLU A 64 3.64 -1.86 18.70
N SER A 65 2.77 -2.86 18.87
CA SER A 65 1.31 -2.69 18.83
C SER A 65 0.74 -2.49 20.23
N TYR A 66 -0.07 -1.45 20.39
CA TYR A 66 -0.77 -1.12 21.63
C TYR A 66 -2.27 -1.06 21.37
N ALA A 67 -3.06 -1.84 22.12
CA ALA A 67 -4.51 -1.78 22.04
C ALA A 67 -5.01 -0.36 22.37
N LEU A 68 -5.98 0.12 21.59
CA LEU A 68 -6.58 1.43 21.81
C LEU A 68 -7.79 1.32 22.76
N PRO A 69 -8.10 2.39 23.52
CA PRO A 69 -9.27 2.40 24.41
C PRO A 69 -10.60 2.16 23.69
N GLU A 70 -11.49 1.39 24.32
CA GLU A 70 -12.78 0.94 23.74
C GLU A 70 -13.76 2.07 23.41
N ASN A 71 -13.57 3.28 23.96
CA ASN A 71 -14.43 4.42 23.67
C ASN A 71 -14.16 5.06 22.30
N LEU A 72 -13.10 4.63 21.61
CA LEU A 72 -12.85 5.01 20.22
C LEU A 72 -13.65 4.13 19.25
N PRO A 73 -14.03 4.65 18.08
CA PRO A 73 -14.79 3.92 17.07
C PRO A 73 -13.88 2.94 16.29
N LEU A 74 -13.35 1.90 16.94
CA LEU A 74 -12.31 1.02 16.38
C LEU A 74 -12.77 0.10 15.22
N TYR A 75 -14.08 0.06 14.96
CA TYR A 75 -14.70 -0.66 13.83
C TYR A 75 -15.06 0.25 12.65
N ASP A 76 -14.81 1.56 12.79
CA ASP A 76 -15.03 2.54 11.75
C ASP A 76 -13.73 2.67 10.93
N TYR A 77 -13.86 2.93 9.62
CA TYR A 77 -12.74 2.97 8.66
C TYR A 77 -12.03 4.33 8.64
N ALA A 78 -10.82 4.38 8.08
CA ALA A 78 -10.02 5.57 7.80
C ALA A 78 -9.90 6.51 9.03
N PRO A 79 -9.13 6.10 10.06
CA PRO A 79 -8.87 6.98 11.18
C PRO A 79 -8.03 8.18 10.71
N ASP A 80 -8.54 9.39 10.92
CA ASP A 80 -7.77 10.63 10.81
C ASP A 80 -7.16 10.99 12.15
N VAL A 81 -5.84 11.19 12.16
CA VAL A 81 -5.11 11.54 13.38
C VAL A 81 -4.16 12.70 13.13
N ARG A 82 -4.30 13.75 13.95
CA ARG A 82 -3.49 14.97 13.87
C ARG A 82 -3.01 15.43 15.23
N VAL A 83 -1.82 16.02 15.27
CA VAL A 83 -1.26 16.66 16.46
C VAL A 83 -1.58 18.15 16.44
N CYS A 84 -2.10 18.67 17.55
CA CYS A 84 -2.30 20.09 17.77
C CYS A 84 -1.91 20.45 19.21
N GLY A 85 -0.74 21.09 19.37
CA GLY A 85 -0.15 21.38 20.67
C GLY A 85 0.11 20.11 21.47
N ASP A 86 -0.41 20.06 22.70
CA ASP A 86 -0.27 18.90 23.60
C ASP A 86 -1.25 17.75 23.30
N TYR A 87 -2.17 17.94 22.35
CA TYR A 87 -3.24 17.00 22.05
C TYR A 87 -3.03 16.29 20.72
N VAL A 88 -3.47 15.04 20.70
CA VAL A 88 -3.66 14.23 19.50
C VAL A 88 -5.17 14.12 19.28
N TYR A 89 -5.63 14.55 18.11
CA TYR A 89 -7.03 14.46 17.68
C TYR A 89 -7.23 13.20 16.84
N PHE A 90 -8.40 12.59 16.98
CA PHE A 90 -8.80 11.37 16.29
C PHE A 90 -10.25 11.49 15.80
N SER A 91 -10.52 11.03 14.59
CA SER A 91 -11.88 10.76 14.09
C SER A 91 -11.85 9.60 13.09
N ALA A 92 -12.99 8.99 12.80
CA ALA A 92 -13.09 7.88 11.86
C ALA A 92 -14.44 7.90 11.12
N SER A 93 -14.51 7.14 10.04
CA SER A 93 -15.61 7.16 9.08
C SER A 93 -16.85 6.41 9.54
N ARG A 94 -17.99 7.10 9.56
CA ARG A 94 -19.31 6.46 9.73
C ARG A 94 -20.34 7.09 8.80
N LYS A 95 -21.02 6.25 8.01
CA LYS A 95 -21.99 6.69 7.01
C LYS A 95 -23.40 6.60 7.58
N GLY A 96 -24.18 7.67 7.46
CA GLY A 96 -25.58 7.73 7.91
C GLY A 96 -25.77 7.94 9.42
N GLU A 97 -24.70 8.07 10.18
CA GLU A 97 -24.72 8.39 11.62
C GLU A 97 -23.71 9.50 11.92
N ILE A 98 -24.02 10.35 12.90
CA ILE A 98 -23.12 11.43 13.30
C ILE A 98 -21.79 10.84 13.79
N CYS A 99 -20.69 11.31 13.20
CA CYS A 99 -19.35 10.96 13.62
C CYS A 99 -18.85 11.95 14.67
N ASN A 100 -18.20 11.45 15.72
CA ASN A 100 -17.60 12.28 16.77
C ASN A 100 -16.09 12.45 16.55
N TYR A 101 -15.53 13.46 17.22
CA TYR A 101 -14.09 13.65 17.34
C TYR A 101 -13.63 13.25 18.74
N TYR A 102 -12.35 12.93 18.87
CA TYR A 102 -11.74 12.55 20.14
C TYR A 102 -10.39 13.24 20.27
N ARG A 103 -9.95 13.51 21.50
CA ARG A 103 -8.58 13.98 21.72
C ARG A 103 -7.96 13.40 22.98
N THR A 104 -6.63 13.25 22.97
CA THR A 104 -5.87 12.73 24.12
C THR A 104 -4.51 13.44 24.25
N LYS A 105 -3.92 13.40 25.45
CA LYS A 105 -2.51 13.74 25.69
C LYS A 105 -1.61 12.51 25.85
N ASP A 106 -2.19 11.32 25.93
CA ASP A 106 -1.52 10.02 26.05
C ASP A 106 -2.25 9.02 25.14
N ILE A 107 -1.64 8.71 23.99
CA ILE A 107 -2.23 7.86 22.95
C ILE A 107 -2.53 6.45 23.50
N ILE A 108 -1.63 5.90 24.31
CA ILE A 108 -1.71 4.49 24.72
C ILE A 108 -2.67 4.33 25.90
N ARG A 109 -2.61 5.24 26.89
CA ARG A 109 -3.38 5.09 28.13
C ARG A 109 -4.67 5.91 28.15
N GLY A 110 -4.80 6.90 27.27
CA GLY A 110 -5.88 7.88 27.35
C GLY A 110 -5.77 8.77 28.60
N PRO A 111 -6.89 9.36 29.05
CA PRO A 111 -8.23 9.25 28.48
C PRO A 111 -8.34 9.93 27.12
N TYR A 112 -9.29 9.46 26.30
CA TYR A 112 -9.73 10.17 25.10
C TYR A 112 -10.99 10.97 25.45
N GLU A 113 -10.87 12.29 25.41
CA GLU A 113 -11.99 13.22 25.57
C GLU A 113 -12.82 13.23 24.28
N GLU A 114 -14.12 12.91 24.37
CA GLU A 114 -15.04 12.99 23.23
C GLU A 114 -15.50 14.43 22.99
N ILE A 115 -15.56 14.81 21.71
CA ILE A 115 -16.13 16.05 21.21
C ILE A 115 -17.25 15.67 20.25
N GLN A 116 -18.47 16.02 20.62
CA GLN A 116 -19.66 15.67 19.85
C GLN A 116 -19.62 16.30 18.46
N GLY A 117 -19.74 15.49 17.41
CA GLY A 117 -19.84 15.98 16.05
C GLY A 117 -21.26 16.38 15.66
N SER A 118 -21.45 16.75 14.40
CA SER A 118 -22.72 17.31 13.90
C SER A 118 -23.24 16.70 12.60
N PHE A 119 -22.47 15.84 11.93
CA PHE A 119 -22.85 15.19 10.68
C PHE A 119 -22.08 13.88 10.49
N ASP A 120 -22.51 13.08 9.52
CA ASP A 120 -21.81 11.88 9.08
C ASP A 120 -20.71 12.24 8.08
N PHE A 121 -19.57 11.57 8.15
CA PHE A 121 -18.47 11.77 7.21
C PHE A 121 -17.73 10.46 6.92
N TRP A 122 -17.01 10.45 5.81
CA TRP A 122 -16.23 9.32 5.35
C TRP A 122 -14.89 9.84 4.84
N ASP A 123 -13.82 9.15 5.21
CA ASP A 123 -12.42 9.52 5.03
C ASP A 123 -12.16 10.96 5.51
N PRO A 124 -12.24 11.20 6.84
CA PRO A 124 -12.02 12.52 7.40
C PRO A 124 -10.57 12.99 7.23
N ASN A 125 -10.37 14.30 7.24
CA ASN A 125 -9.08 14.92 7.56
C ASN A 125 -9.25 16.25 8.26
N LEU A 126 -8.77 16.33 9.49
CA LEU A 126 -8.56 17.58 10.20
C LEU A 126 -7.26 18.23 9.73
N PHE A 127 -7.28 19.55 9.67
CA PHE A 127 -6.09 20.35 9.42
C PHE A 127 -6.10 21.58 10.34
N PHE A 128 -5.07 21.68 11.18
CA PHE A 128 -4.88 22.79 12.11
C PHE A 128 -3.88 23.75 11.47
N ASP A 129 -4.33 24.96 11.12
CA ASP A 129 -3.48 25.95 10.49
C ASP A 129 -2.74 26.81 11.52
N GLU A 130 -1.64 27.42 11.10
CA GLU A 130 -0.78 28.28 11.92
C GLU A 130 -1.50 29.56 12.37
N ASP A 131 -2.57 29.96 11.68
CA ASP A 131 -3.43 31.09 12.06
C ASP A 131 -4.46 30.75 13.15
N GLY A 132 -4.46 29.50 13.63
CA GLY A 132 -5.33 28.99 14.68
C GLY A 132 -6.70 28.51 14.19
N LYS A 133 -6.98 28.57 12.88
CA LYS A 133 -8.21 28.00 12.31
C LYS A 133 -8.08 26.51 12.09
N ILE A 134 -9.24 25.86 12.07
CA ILE A 134 -9.36 24.43 11.84
C ILE A 134 -10.15 24.23 10.55
N TYR A 135 -9.63 23.41 9.66
CA TYR A 135 -10.29 22.99 8.44
C TYR A 135 -10.55 21.49 8.49
N PHE A 136 -11.64 21.08 7.85
CA PHE A 136 -12.05 19.69 7.80
C PHE A 136 -12.45 19.30 6.40
N TYR A 137 -11.90 18.17 5.94
CA TYR A 137 -12.12 17.62 4.61
C TYR A 137 -12.68 16.20 4.73
N TRP A 138 -13.56 15.81 3.83
CA TRP A 138 -14.11 14.45 3.82
C TRP A 138 -14.73 14.11 2.46
N GLY A 139 -14.74 12.83 2.12
CA GLY A 139 -15.38 12.30 0.93
C GLY A 139 -14.81 10.94 0.58
N CYS A 140 -15.67 10.03 0.15
CA CYS A 140 -15.31 8.73 -0.41
C CYS A 140 -16.45 8.30 -1.32
N SER A 141 -16.29 8.54 -2.61
CA SER A 141 -17.35 8.25 -3.56
C SER A 141 -16.85 8.28 -4.99
N ASN A 142 -17.57 7.56 -5.83
CA ASN A 142 -17.45 7.65 -7.27
C ASN A 142 -18.53 8.51 -7.94
N VAL A 143 -19.39 9.17 -7.14
CA VAL A 143 -20.48 10.03 -7.62
C VAL A 143 -20.58 11.36 -6.88
N THR A 144 -19.90 11.54 -5.75
CA THR A 144 -19.83 12.81 -5.00
C THR A 144 -18.39 13.27 -4.82
N PRO A 145 -18.13 14.58 -4.71
CA PRO A 145 -16.79 15.10 -4.52
C PRO A 145 -16.27 14.91 -3.09
N VAL A 146 -15.01 15.30 -2.89
CA VAL A 146 -14.48 15.65 -1.57
C VAL A 146 -14.95 17.06 -1.22
N TRP A 147 -15.41 17.20 0.03
CA TRP A 147 -15.88 18.44 0.60
C TRP A 147 -14.84 19.04 1.56
N GLY A 148 -14.87 20.35 1.72
CA GLY A 148 -14.08 21.08 2.71
C GLY A 148 -14.91 22.12 3.45
N VAL A 149 -14.58 22.38 4.72
CA VAL A 149 -15.23 23.38 5.57
C VAL A 149 -14.25 23.96 6.59
N GLU A 150 -14.46 25.19 7.04
CA GLU A 150 -13.84 25.72 8.27
C GLU A 150 -14.68 25.30 9.47
N LEU A 151 -14.05 24.89 10.56
CA LEU A 151 -14.71 24.54 11.84
C LEU A 151 -14.51 25.65 12.88
N GLU A 152 -15.49 25.79 13.78
CA GLU A 152 -15.33 26.56 15.00
C GLU A 152 -14.36 25.84 15.95
N SER A 153 -13.32 26.52 16.41
CA SER A 153 -12.21 25.94 17.20
C SER A 153 -12.64 25.26 18.50
N GLU A 154 -13.66 25.79 19.15
CA GLU A 154 -14.13 25.34 20.46
C GLU A 154 -15.09 24.16 20.36
N THR A 155 -15.88 24.08 19.28
CA THR A 155 -17.01 23.15 19.18
C THR A 155 -16.88 22.12 18.06
N MET A 156 -15.94 22.32 17.13
CA MET A 156 -15.80 21.52 15.90
C MET A 156 -17.07 21.51 15.02
N LEU A 157 -17.93 22.51 15.18
CA LEU A 157 -19.10 22.70 14.32
C LEU A 157 -18.70 23.41 13.02
N PRO A 158 -19.33 23.08 11.87
CA PRO A 158 -19.17 23.82 10.62
C PRO A 158 -19.42 25.32 10.81
N LYS A 159 -18.40 26.12 10.54
CA LYS A 159 -18.45 27.60 10.55
C LYS A 159 -18.82 28.18 9.20
N THR A 160 -18.45 27.49 8.13
CA THR A 160 -18.76 27.88 6.75
C THR A 160 -19.70 26.88 6.10
N GLU A 161 -20.26 27.25 4.93
CA GLU A 161 -20.89 26.27 4.05
C GLU A 161 -19.85 25.27 3.51
N ARG A 162 -20.34 24.08 3.15
CA ARG A 162 -19.53 23.03 2.53
C ARG A 162 -19.08 23.48 1.14
N LYS A 163 -17.80 23.30 0.83
CA LYS A 163 -17.23 23.60 -0.49
C LYS A 163 -16.78 22.32 -1.17
N VAL A 164 -17.02 22.20 -2.47
CA VAL A 164 -16.37 21.18 -3.30
C VAL A 164 -14.90 21.56 -3.43
N VAL A 165 -14.00 20.66 -3.05
CA VAL A 165 -12.55 20.89 -3.11
C VAL A 165 -11.84 19.98 -4.11
N ILE A 166 -12.36 18.76 -4.33
CA ILE A 166 -11.79 17.81 -5.31
C ILE A 166 -12.92 17.07 -6.04
N GLU A 167 -12.76 16.96 -7.36
CA GLU A 167 -13.56 16.11 -8.25
C GLU A 167 -12.64 15.25 -9.12
N GLY A 168 -13.13 14.05 -9.45
CA GLY A 168 -12.49 13.15 -10.39
C GLY A 168 -12.73 13.59 -11.84
N ASN A 169 -11.72 13.43 -12.68
CA ASN A 169 -11.72 13.65 -14.11
C ASN A 169 -10.92 12.54 -14.84
N PRO A 170 -11.43 11.29 -14.85
CA PRO A 170 -10.76 10.13 -15.46
C PRO A 170 -10.58 10.23 -16.99
N TYR A 171 -11.23 11.20 -17.65
CA TYR A 171 -11.11 11.43 -19.10
C TYR A 171 -9.90 12.30 -19.47
N GLU A 172 -9.34 13.05 -18.52
CA GLU A 172 -8.16 13.89 -18.72
C GLU A 172 -6.99 13.44 -17.83
N ARG A 173 -7.24 12.57 -16.84
CA ARG A 173 -6.26 12.05 -15.88
C ARG A 173 -6.29 10.53 -15.88
N GLY A 174 -5.33 9.91 -16.54
CA GLY A 174 -5.27 8.47 -16.68
C GLY A 174 -5.18 7.76 -15.33
N TYR A 175 -4.42 8.33 -14.39
CA TYR A 175 -4.22 7.72 -13.06
C TYR A 175 -5.49 7.67 -12.19
N GLU A 176 -6.58 8.32 -12.62
CA GLU A 176 -7.89 8.22 -11.97
C GLU A 176 -8.80 7.19 -12.65
N ARG A 177 -8.34 6.43 -13.66
CA ARG A 177 -9.17 5.38 -14.28
C ARG A 177 -9.10 4.09 -13.48
N MET A 178 -10.25 3.41 -13.39
CA MET A 178 -10.40 2.11 -12.72
C MET A 178 -9.66 1.00 -13.47
N GLY A 179 -9.58 -0.18 -12.84
CA GLY A 179 -9.03 -1.38 -13.46
C GLY A 179 -7.53 -1.55 -13.22
N ILE A 180 -7.04 -2.77 -13.46
CA ILE A 180 -5.60 -3.07 -13.43
C ILE A 180 -4.88 -2.17 -14.43
N ASP A 181 -3.78 -1.55 -14.01
CA ASP A 181 -3.00 -0.60 -14.82
C ASP A 181 -3.83 0.56 -15.42
N HIS A 182 -4.91 0.98 -14.73
CA HIS A 182 -5.82 2.06 -15.15
C HIS A 182 -6.48 1.82 -16.52
N CYS A 183 -6.82 0.57 -16.83
CA CYS A 183 -7.26 0.18 -18.17
C CYS A 183 -8.74 0.47 -18.50
N GLU A 184 -9.58 0.81 -17.52
CA GLU A 184 -11.02 0.97 -17.72
C GLU A 184 -11.43 2.45 -17.74
N PHE A 185 -12.04 2.92 -18.84
CA PHE A 185 -12.76 4.18 -18.85
C PHE A 185 -14.10 4.05 -18.10
N PRO A 186 -14.66 5.17 -17.60
CA PRO A 186 -16.05 5.18 -17.13
C PRO A 186 -17.01 4.75 -18.24
N ARG A 187 -18.08 4.07 -17.84
CA ARG A 187 -19.15 3.59 -18.74
C ARG A 187 -20.07 4.74 -19.15
N SER A 188 -20.67 4.63 -20.34
CA SER A 188 -21.72 5.56 -20.76
C SER A 188 -22.99 5.40 -19.93
N GLU A 189 -23.87 6.41 -19.96
CA GLU A 189 -25.16 6.34 -19.27
C GLU A 189 -26.02 5.17 -19.76
N GLU A 190 -25.99 4.87 -21.05
CA GLU A 190 -26.71 3.73 -21.64
C GLU A 190 -26.18 2.39 -21.12
N GLU A 191 -24.86 2.23 -21.03
CA GLU A 191 -24.24 1.01 -20.49
C GLU A 191 -24.59 0.82 -19.01
N VAL A 192 -24.57 1.90 -18.22
CA VAL A 192 -24.95 1.88 -16.80
C VAL A 192 -26.42 1.46 -16.65
N GLU A 193 -27.31 2.02 -17.45
CA GLU A 193 -28.73 1.68 -17.39
C GLU A 193 -28.98 0.23 -17.82
N MET A 194 -28.27 -0.27 -18.84
CA MET A 194 -28.33 -1.69 -19.23
C MET A 194 -27.92 -2.62 -18.08
N MET A 195 -26.84 -2.29 -17.36
CA MET A 195 -26.37 -3.06 -16.20
C MET A 195 -27.39 -3.00 -15.05
N PHE A 196 -27.95 -1.83 -14.77
CA PHE A 196 -28.97 -1.64 -13.74
C PHE A 196 -30.23 -2.46 -14.01
N GLN A 197 -30.74 -2.45 -15.23
CA GLN A 197 -31.88 -3.28 -15.63
C GLN A 197 -31.54 -4.79 -15.57
N GLY A 198 -30.32 -5.17 -15.92
CA GLY A 198 -29.80 -6.53 -15.74
C GLY A 198 -29.80 -6.97 -14.27
N PHE A 199 -29.35 -6.11 -13.37
CA PHE A 199 -29.35 -6.35 -11.91
C PHE A 199 -30.77 -6.56 -11.37
N LEU A 200 -31.72 -5.70 -11.74
CA LEU A 200 -33.13 -5.83 -11.34
C LEU A 200 -33.71 -7.17 -11.78
N LYS A 201 -33.45 -7.57 -13.03
CA LYS A 201 -33.88 -8.86 -13.59
C LYS A 201 -33.28 -10.04 -12.84
N GLN A 202 -31.98 -10.02 -12.54
CA GLN A 202 -31.30 -11.08 -11.78
C GLN A 202 -31.81 -11.17 -10.35
N SER A 203 -32.15 -10.02 -9.75
CA SER A 203 -32.70 -9.93 -8.40
C SER A 203 -34.20 -10.25 -8.34
N ASN A 204 -34.85 -10.50 -9.49
CA ASN A 204 -36.29 -10.69 -9.62
C ASN A 204 -37.11 -9.54 -9.00
N MET A 205 -36.65 -8.30 -9.23
CA MET A 205 -37.24 -7.06 -8.73
C MET A 205 -37.55 -6.10 -9.89
N THR A 206 -38.52 -5.22 -9.69
CA THR A 206 -38.73 -4.02 -10.53
C THR A 206 -38.15 -2.78 -9.86
N GLU A 207 -37.93 -1.70 -10.61
CA GLU A 207 -37.39 -0.45 -10.05
C GLU A 207 -38.35 0.15 -9.02
N GLU A 208 -39.67 0.01 -9.18
CA GLU A 208 -40.67 0.51 -8.22
C GLU A 208 -40.62 -0.22 -6.87
N GLN A 209 -40.11 -1.45 -6.85
CA GLN A 209 -39.92 -2.24 -5.64
C GLN A 209 -38.63 -1.85 -4.89
N LEU A 210 -37.74 -1.11 -5.53
CA LEU A 210 -36.50 -0.65 -4.92
C LEU A 210 -36.75 0.66 -4.15
N PRO A 211 -36.36 0.76 -2.87
CA PRO A 211 -36.33 2.04 -2.18
C PRO A 211 -35.55 3.09 -2.98
N LYS A 212 -36.16 4.25 -3.22
CA LYS A 212 -35.62 5.29 -4.12
C LYS A 212 -34.19 5.72 -3.79
N VAL A 213 -33.78 5.61 -2.53
CA VAL A 213 -32.42 5.94 -2.07
C VAL A 213 -31.35 5.00 -2.63
N TYR A 214 -31.70 3.76 -2.99
CA TYR A 214 -30.73 2.77 -3.48
C TYR A 214 -30.49 2.85 -4.98
N ALA A 215 -31.46 3.34 -5.77
CA ALA A 215 -31.33 3.34 -7.23
C ALA A 215 -30.09 4.12 -7.72
N PRO A 216 -29.79 5.33 -7.22
CA PRO A 216 -28.58 6.06 -7.59
C PRO A 216 -27.30 5.34 -7.12
N GLN A 217 -27.32 4.70 -5.95
CA GLN A 217 -26.16 3.98 -5.41
C GLN A 217 -25.81 2.76 -6.27
N ILE A 218 -26.83 1.97 -6.66
CA ILE A 218 -26.64 0.79 -7.51
C ILE A 218 -26.16 1.21 -8.90
N ARG A 219 -26.75 2.26 -9.51
CA ARG A 219 -26.23 2.81 -10.77
C ARG A 219 -24.77 3.26 -10.62
N GLY A 220 -24.46 3.93 -9.51
CA GLY A 220 -23.10 4.30 -9.11
C GLY A 220 -22.12 3.12 -9.17
N MET A 221 -22.50 1.92 -8.72
CA MET A 221 -21.65 0.73 -8.78
C MET A 221 -21.25 0.31 -10.20
N PHE A 222 -22.05 0.70 -11.21
CA PHE A 222 -21.80 0.34 -12.60
C PHE A 222 -21.08 1.43 -13.41
N THR A 223 -20.93 2.65 -12.90
CA THR A 223 -20.37 3.78 -13.67
C THR A 223 -18.90 3.58 -14.05
N ARG A 224 -18.12 2.84 -13.25
CA ARG A 224 -16.64 2.80 -13.34
C ARG A 224 -15.99 4.19 -13.23
N MET A 225 -16.70 5.16 -12.67
CA MET A 225 -16.06 6.37 -12.18
C MET A 225 -15.09 6.01 -11.05
N PRO A 226 -13.95 6.71 -10.90
CA PRO A 226 -13.05 6.52 -9.78
C PRO A 226 -13.74 6.81 -8.46
N PHE A 227 -13.41 6.05 -7.43
CA PHE A 227 -13.51 6.55 -6.08
C PHE A 227 -12.48 7.65 -5.88
N ILE A 228 -12.96 8.81 -5.42
CA ILE A 228 -12.14 9.93 -4.95
C ILE A 228 -12.35 9.99 -3.45
N GLU A 229 -11.27 9.80 -2.70
CA GLU A 229 -11.36 9.55 -1.26
C GLU A 229 -10.10 9.97 -0.49
N GLY A 230 -10.01 9.62 0.79
CA GLY A 230 -8.78 9.79 1.59
C GLY A 230 -8.10 11.17 1.52
N PRO A 231 -8.81 12.30 1.75
CA PRO A 231 -8.16 13.61 1.71
C PRO A 231 -7.06 13.72 2.77
N TRP A 232 -5.96 14.40 2.45
CA TRP A 232 -4.94 14.76 3.44
C TRP A 232 -4.34 16.13 3.11
N MET A 233 -4.43 17.09 4.03
CA MET A 233 -3.90 18.43 3.82
C MET A 233 -2.50 18.58 4.42
N ASP A 234 -1.54 19.06 3.63
CA ASP A 234 -0.26 19.57 4.11
C ASP A 234 -0.10 21.06 3.77
N LYS A 235 0.75 21.74 4.54
CA LYS A 235 1.14 23.12 4.26
C LYS A 235 2.67 23.21 4.22
N TYR A 236 3.18 23.83 3.17
CA TYR A 236 4.61 24.05 2.99
C TYR A 236 4.86 25.41 2.35
N GLU A 237 5.72 26.22 2.97
CA GLU A 237 6.08 27.58 2.52
C GLU A 237 4.87 28.47 2.15
N GLY A 238 3.79 28.39 2.94
CA GLY A 238 2.57 29.18 2.75
C GLY A 238 1.61 28.65 1.68
N ARG A 239 1.92 27.52 1.03
CA ARG A 239 1.03 26.82 0.10
C ARG A 239 0.39 25.60 0.74
N TYR A 240 -0.83 25.29 0.29
CA TYR A 240 -1.65 24.16 0.74
C TYR A 240 -1.63 23.07 -0.32
N TYR A 241 -1.40 21.83 0.10
CA TYR A 241 -1.30 20.63 -0.73
C TYR A 241 -2.38 19.67 -0.25
N LEU A 242 -3.51 19.64 -0.96
CA LEU A 242 -4.60 18.73 -0.67
C LEU A 242 -4.41 17.45 -1.47
N GLN A 243 -4.02 16.39 -0.78
CA GLN A 243 -3.89 15.04 -1.29
C GLN A 243 -5.26 14.35 -1.35
N TYR A 244 -5.41 13.34 -2.20
CA TYR A 244 -6.59 12.47 -2.26
C TYR A 244 -6.24 11.12 -2.90
N ALA A 245 -6.91 10.07 -2.44
CA ALA A 245 -6.77 8.73 -2.98
C ALA A 245 -7.70 8.47 -4.16
N CYS A 246 -7.21 7.66 -5.11
CA CYS A 246 -7.94 7.16 -6.27
C CYS A 246 -7.24 5.91 -6.85
N PRO A 247 -7.84 5.18 -7.81
CA PRO A 247 -9.25 5.19 -8.19
C PRO A 247 -10.07 4.14 -7.42
N GLY A 248 -9.42 3.21 -6.73
CA GLY A 248 -10.03 2.15 -5.93
C GLY A 248 -8.97 1.23 -5.32
N THR A 249 -9.12 0.93 -4.03
CA THR A 249 -8.10 0.21 -3.23
C THR A 249 -7.87 -1.24 -3.68
N GLU A 250 -8.82 -1.83 -4.41
CA GLU A 250 -8.75 -3.18 -4.94
C GLU A 250 -7.88 -3.33 -6.19
N TYR A 251 -7.28 -2.24 -6.71
CA TYR A 251 -6.42 -2.28 -7.90
C TYR A 251 -4.94 -2.06 -7.54
N ASN A 252 -4.04 -2.59 -8.37
CA ASN A 252 -2.59 -2.39 -8.20
C ASN A 252 -2.20 -0.92 -8.28
N THR A 253 -3.03 -0.10 -8.92
CA THR A 253 -2.77 1.30 -9.20
C THR A 253 -3.36 2.28 -8.19
N TYR A 254 -3.83 1.81 -7.03
CA TYR A 254 -4.29 2.70 -5.97
C TYR A 254 -3.18 3.70 -5.59
N ALA A 255 -3.50 4.99 -5.62
CA ALA A 255 -2.56 6.09 -5.67
C ALA A 255 -3.12 7.34 -4.98
N ASP A 256 -2.24 8.26 -4.59
CA ASP A 256 -2.64 9.60 -4.16
C ASP A 256 -2.31 10.66 -5.21
N GLY A 257 -3.29 11.50 -5.54
CA GLY A 257 -3.12 12.72 -6.32
C GLY A 257 -3.07 13.96 -5.42
N VAL A 258 -2.62 15.09 -5.96
CA VAL A 258 -2.46 16.35 -5.23
C VAL A 258 -3.00 17.55 -6.01
N TYR A 259 -3.72 18.40 -5.29
CA TYR A 259 -4.03 19.76 -5.69
C TYR A 259 -3.32 20.77 -4.80
N VAL A 260 -2.95 21.91 -5.37
CA VAL A 260 -2.30 23.02 -4.67
C VAL A 260 -3.16 24.27 -4.65
N SER A 261 -3.07 25.06 -3.58
CA SER A 261 -3.71 26.37 -3.46
C SER A 261 -2.92 27.31 -2.54
N ASP A 262 -3.21 28.60 -2.65
CA ASP A 262 -2.76 29.62 -1.69
C ASP A 262 -3.76 29.80 -0.53
N SER A 263 -4.84 29.01 -0.50
CA SER A 263 -5.88 29.04 0.54
C SER A 263 -6.36 27.62 0.89
N PRO A 264 -6.66 27.33 2.16
CA PRO A 264 -7.00 25.97 2.64
C PRO A 264 -8.32 25.45 2.07
N LEU A 265 -9.19 26.33 1.57
CA LEU A 265 -10.47 25.96 0.93
C LEU A 265 -10.50 26.29 -0.56
N GLY A 266 -9.32 26.43 -1.18
CA GLY A 266 -9.17 26.70 -2.59
C GLY A 266 -9.32 28.19 -2.97
N PRO A 267 -9.39 28.49 -4.28
CA PRO A 267 -9.49 27.53 -5.39
C PRO A 267 -8.22 26.67 -5.55
N PHE A 268 -8.43 25.38 -5.84
CA PHE A 268 -7.37 24.40 -6.00
C PHE A 268 -7.00 24.21 -7.48
N VAL A 269 -5.72 23.98 -7.76
CA VAL A 269 -5.20 23.66 -9.09
C VAL A 269 -4.42 22.34 -9.01
N LEU A 270 -4.58 21.47 -10.01
CA LEU A 270 -3.90 20.19 -10.04
C LEU A 270 -2.38 20.36 -10.05
N ALA A 271 -1.65 19.69 -9.15
CA ALA A 271 -0.20 19.73 -9.13
C ALA A 271 0.42 19.16 -10.42
N ALA A 272 1.63 19.61 -10.77
CA ALA A 272 2.35 19.15 -11.95
C ALA A 272 2.87 17.71 -11.79
N ASN A 273 3.30 17.34 -10.58
CA ASN A 273 3.60 15.98 -10.18
C ASN A 273 2.31 15.27 -9.73
N ASN A 274 1.75 14.47 -10.62
CA ASN A 274 0.61 13.61 -10.34
C ASN A 274 0.69 12.33 -11.18
N PRO A 275 0.38 11.16 -10.59
CA PRO A 275 0.04 10.94 -9.17
C PRO A 275 1.25 11.18 -8.23
N PHE A 276 1.02 11.75 -7.04
CA PHE A 276 2.07 12.03 -6.05
C PHE A 276 2.61 10.76 -5.39
N SER A 277 1.71 9.84 -4.98
CA SER A 277 2.07 8.55 -4.40
C SER A 277 1.58 7.41 -5.28
N TYR A 278 2.50 6.64 -5.86
CA TYR A 278 2.15 5.65 -6.89
C TYR A 278 3.15 4.49 -6.99
N HIS A 279 2.71 3.28 -6.60
CA HIS A 279 3.50 2.04 -6.67
C HIS A 279 2.73 0.93 -7.40
N PRO A 280 2.62 0.98 -8.74
CA PRO A 280 1.75 0.07 -9.49
C PRO A 280 2.34 -1.32 -9.77
N GLY A 281 3.64 -1.50 -9.55
CA GLY A 281 4.40 -2.73 -9.82
C GLY A 281 5.19 -3.21 -8.59
N GLY A 282 6.16 -4.10 -8.80
CA GLY A 282 6.93 -4.70 -7.71
C GLY A 282 6.23 -5.91 -7.07
N PHE A 283 6.71 -6.31 -5.89
CA PHE A 283 6.20 -7.45 -5.11
C PHE A 283 4.79 -7.24 -4.58
N MET A 284 4.51 -6.04 -4.08
CA MET A 284 3.21 -5.68 -3.52
C MET A 284 2.85 -4.26 -3.95
N PRO A 285 1.88 -4.08 -4.87
CA PRO A 285 1.54 -2.78 -5.42
C PRO A 285 0.52 -2.02 -4.54
N GLY A 286 0.25 -0.77 -4.90
CA GLY A 286 -0.66 0.14 -4.21
C GLY A 286 0.09 1.10 -3.29
N ALA A 287 -0.20 2.40 -3.41
CA ALA A 287 0.32 3.46 -2.57
C ALA A 287 -0.67 4.63 -2.45
N GLY A 288 -1.96 4.32 -2.29
CA GLY A 288 -3.02 5.31 -2.12
C GLY A 288 -3.60 5.28 -0.70
N HIS A 289 -4.29 6.35 -0.33
CA HIS A 289 -4.92 6.61 0.97
C HIS A 289 -3.97 6.40 2.13
N GLY A 290 -3.49 7.52 2.65
CA GLY A 290 -2.68 7.57 3.84
C GLY A 290 -2.34 9.00 4.22
N SER A 291 -1.11 9.23 4.66
CA SER A 291 -0.74 10.49 5.29
C SER A 291 0.74 10.79 5.18
N THR A 292 1.05 12.09 5.26
CA THR A 292 2.42 12.61 5.19
C THR A 292 2.83 13.19 6.54
N MET A 293 4.05 12.89 6.97
CA MET A 293 4.55 13.17 8.32
C MET A 293 6.01 13.63 8.29
N TRP A 294 6.31 14.74 8.96
CA TRP A 294 7.67 15.20 9.21
C TRP A 294 8.26 14.47 10.42
N ASP A 295 9.39 13.79 10.22
CA ASP A 295 10.08 13.12 11.31
C ASP A 295 10.87 14.10 12.20
N LYS A 296 11.50 13.58 13.26
CA LYS A 296 12.27 14.39 14.22
C LYS A 296 13.52 15.07 13.62
N GLU A 297 13.98 14.63 12.46
CA GLU A 297 15.17 15.11 11.75
C GLU A 297 14.79 15.94 10.52
N GLU A 298 13.51 16.34 10.40
CA GLU A 298 12.96 17.11 9.27
C GLU A 298 13.02 16.36 7.92
N ASN A 299 12.96 15.02 7.94
CA ASN A 299 12.66 14.24 6.74
C ASN A 299 11.15 14.07 6.59
N LEU A 300 10.66 14.13 5.35
CA LEU A 300 9.26 13.90 5.04
C LEU A 300 9.05 12.43 4.67
N TRP A 301 8.03 11.81 5.24
CA TRP A 301 7.66 10.42 4.98
C TRP A 301 6.18 10.36 4.62
N HIS A 302 5.84 9.49 3.68
CA HIS A 302 4.46 9.19 3.33
C HIS A 302 4.16 7.73 3.65
N THR A 303 3.10 7.50 4.41
CA THR A 303 2.55 6.16 4.66
C THR A 303 1.28 6.00 3.83
N SER A 304 1.04 4.82 3.27
CA SER A 304 -0.18 4.57 2.49
C SER A 304 -0.51 3.08 2.40
N THR A 305 -1.65 2.80 1.79
CA THR A 305 -2.20 1.45 1.66
C THR A 305 -1.62 0.69 0.47
N MET A 306 -1.16 -0.54 0.74
CA MET A 306 -0.71 -1.53 -0.23
C MET A 306 -1.74 -2.66 -0.36
N ARG A 307 -1.77 -3.34 -1.50
CA ARG A 307 -2.83 -4.25 -1.91
C ARG A 307 -2.34 -5.69 -2.10
N ILE A 308 -3.09 -6.64 -1.54
CA ILE A 308 -3.02 -8.06 -1.89
C ILE A 308 -4.32 -8.47 -2.60
N SER A 309 -5.48 -8.24 -1.98
CA SER A 309 -6.82 -8.47 -2.57
C SER A 309 -7.09 -9.89 -3.09
N VAL A 310 -6.65 -10.95 -2.39
CA VAL A 310 -6.88 -12.34 -2.84
C VAL A 310 -7.98 -13.03 -2.04
N ASN A 311 -7.84 -13.14 -0.71
CA ASN A 311 -8.83 -13.81 0.14
C ASN A 311 -10.09 -12.94 0.32
N HIS A 312 -9.89 -11.62 0.27
CA HIS A 312 -10.94 -10.61 0.30
C HIS A 312 -10.49 -9.41 -0.53
N GLN A 313 -11.41 -8.69 -1.19
CA GLN A 313 -11.04 -7.57 -2.08
C GLN A 313 -10.32 -6.41 -1.36
N PHE A 314 -10.50 -6.30 -0.04
CA PHE A 314 -9.83 -5.30 0.82
C PHE A 314 -8.73 -5.88 1.70
N GLU A 315 -8.16 -7.03 1.33
CA GLU A 315 -6.96 -7.58 1.97
C GLU A 315 -5.74 -6.68 1.66
N ARG A 316 -5.30 -5.93 2.67
CA ARG A 316 -4.41 -4.77 2.51
C ARG A 316 -3.30 -4.73 3.57
N ARG A 317 -2.22 -4.01 3.25
CA ARG A 317 -1.05 -3.78 4.11
C ARG A 317 -0.69 -2.30 4.13
N VAL A 318 0.26 -1.92 4.98
CA VAL A 318 0.76 -0.55 5.08
C VAL A 318 2.22 -0.49 4.58
N GLY A 319 2.52 0.52 3.78
CA GLY A 319 3.88 0.85 3.35
C GLY A 319 4.28 2.26 3.77
N ILE A 320 5.59 2.50 3.91
CA ILE A 320 6.19 3.80 4.22
C ILE A 320 7.25 4.13 3.17
N TRP A 321 7.23 5.34 2.63
CA TRP A 321 8.17 5.80 1.60
C TRP A 321 8.75 7.19 1.93
N PRO A 322 10.03 7.43 1.58
CA PRO A 322 10.60 8.78 1.62
C PRO A 322 9.82 9.74 0.71
N SER A 323 9.60 10.95 1.19
CA SER A 323 8.92 12.03 0.47
C SER A 323 9.69 13.33 0.63
N GLY A 324 9.23 14.39 -0.03
CA GLY A 324 9.80 15.72 0.16
C GLY A 324 9.19 16.77 -0.76
N PHE A 325 9.70 18.00 -0.60
CA PHE A 325 9.45 19.09 -1.52
C PHE A 325 10.75 19.39 -2.27
N ASP A 326 10.66 19.55 -3.59
CA ASP A 326 11.81 19.98 -4.37
C ASP A 326 12.03 21.50 -4.28
N LYS A 327 13.07 22.00 -4.96
CA LYS A 327 13.45 23.42 -4.96
C LYS A 327 12.36 24.37 -5.50
N ASP A 328 11.37 23.86 -6.22
CA ASP A 328 10.26 24.62 -6.80
C ASP A 328 8.98 24.48 -5.95
N GLY A 329 9.08 23.83 -4.78
CA GLY A 329 7.97 23.56 -3.88
C GLY A 329 7.07 22.42 -4.35
N GLU A 330 7.55 21.52 -5.20
CA GLU A 330 6.76 20.41 -5.69
C GLU A 330 6.86 19.21 -4.76
N LEU A 331 5.71 18.74 -4.28
CA LEU A 331 5.60 17.58 -3.42
C LEU A 331 5.84 16.29 -4.24
N PHE A 332 6.74 15.44 -3.75
CA PHE A 332 7.07 14.14 -4.34
C PHE A 332 7.13 13.05 -3.28
N CYS A 333 6.91 11.81 -3.71
CA CYS A 333 7.16 10.61 -2.94
C CYS A 333 8.04 9.68 -3.80
N ASN A 334 9.00 8.99 -3.20
CA ASN A 334 9.90 8.09 -3.93
C ASN A 334 9.47 6.62 -3.76
N GLN A 335 8.82 6.08 -4.79
CA GLN A 335 8.46 4.66 -4.88
C GLN A 335 9.41 3.85 -5.77
N ASN A 336 10.57 4.39 -6.17
CA ASN A 336 11.55 3.59 -6.89
C ASN A 336 11.97 2.40 -6.03
N TYR A 337 11.73 1.19 -6.55
CA TYR A 337 11.97 -0.05 -5.80
C TYR A 337 11.25 -0.03 -4.44
N GLY A 338 10.00 0.46 -4.43
CA GLY A 338 9.25 0.83 -3.22
C GLY A 338 8.97 -0.30 -2.22
N ASP A 339 9.26 -1.54 -2.57
CA ASP A 339 9.19 -2.72 -1.70
C ASP A 339 10.55 -3.41 -1.49
N TRP A 340 11.67 -2.73 -1.79
CA TRP A 340 13.01 -3.16 -1.44
C TRP A 340 13.47 -2.56 -0.10
N PRO A 341 14.61 -2.99 0.47
CA PRO A 341 15.13 -2.45 1.71
C PRO A 341 15.40 -0.94 1.65
N ILE A 342 14.78 -0.20 2.58
CA ILE A 342 14.96 1.24 2.75
C ILE A 342 15.79 1.49 4.01
N ALA A 343 16.86 2.26 3.87
CA ALA A 343 17.68 2.70 4.98
C ALA A 343 16.98 3.83 5.75
N VAL A 344 17.05 3.79 7.07
CA VAL A 344 16.71 4.90 7.97
C VAL A 344 18.01 5.31 8.66
N GLU A 345 18.48 6.51 8.32
CA GLU A 345 19.73 7.09 8.80
C GLU A 345 19.46 8.14 9.90
N GLU A 346 20.49 8.45 10.70
CA GLU A 346 20.40 9.57 11.63
C GLU A 346 20.62 10.89 10.87
N GLY A 347 19.79 11.90 11.14
CA GLY A 347 19.84 13.20 10.48
C GLY A 347 19.08 13.26 9.16
N LYS A 348 19.38 14.29 8.37
CA LYS A 348 18.71 14.56 7.09
C LYS A 348 19.15 13.58 6.00
N MET A 349 18.18 12.93 5.39
CA MET A 349 18.37 11.93 4.34
C MET A 349 18.23 12.52 2.94
N ASP A 350 18.89 11.89 1.96
CA ASP A 350 18.55 12.06 0.55
C ASP A 350 17.41 11.08 0.20
N PRO A 351 16.17 11.57 -0.03
CA PRO A 351 15.03 10.70 -0.32
C PRO A 351 15.17 9.95 -1.64
N TRP A 352 16.12 10.31 -2.51
CA TRP A 352 16.39 9.65 -3.80
C TRP A 352 17.60 8.72 -3.79
N SER A 353 18.11 8.37 -2.61
CA SER A 353 19.19 7.40 -2.44
C SER A 353 18.84 6.06 -3.11
N GLU A 354 19.78 5.50 -3.87
CA GLU A 354 19.60 4.18 -4.48
C GLU A 354 19.59 3.06 -3.43
N PRO A 355 18.86 1.94 -3.67
CA PRO A 355 18.94 0.76 -2.84
C PRO A 355 20.39 0.28 -2.68
N LYS A 356 20.78 -0.01 -1.44
CA LYS A 356 22.12 -0.53 -1.11
C LYS A 356 22.23 -2.04 -1.35
N TRP A 357 21.10 -2.74 -1.31
CA TRP A 357 21.00 -4.20 -1.46
C TRP A 357 19.97 -4.54 -2.54
N TYR A 358 20.28 -5.57 -3.32
CA TYR A 358 19.50 -6.00 -4.47
C TYR A 358 18.88 -7.37 -4.21
N LEU A 359 17.75 -7.65 -4.86
CA LEU A 359 17.05 -8.93 -4.73
C LEU A 359 17.88 -10.06 -5.37
N LEU A 360 18.23 -11.06 -4.57
CA LEU A 360 19.03 -12.24 -4.93
C LEU A 360 18.17 -13.49 -5.17
N SER A 361 16.94 -13.51 -4.66
CA SER A 361 16.08 -14.70 -4.69
C SER A 361 15.22 -14.83 -5.95
N TYR A 362 15.11 -13.77 -6.78
CA TYR A 362 14.20 -13.80 -7.92
C TYR A 362 14.50 -14.92 -8.91
N ALA A 363 13.48 -15.72 -9.26
CA ALA A 363 13.56 -16.83 -10.20
C ALA A 363 14.65 -17.87 -9.85
N LYS A 364 15.10 -17.92 -8.59
CA LYS A 364 16.08 -18.90 -8.14
C LYS A 364 15.44 -20.27 -7.90
N PRO A 365 16.19 -21.37 -8.09
CA PRO A 365 15.70 -22.70 -7.74
C PRO A 365 15.23 -22.76 -6.28
N ALA A 366 13.99 -23.20 -6.09
CA ALA A 366 13.40 -23.39 -4.78
C ALA A 366 12.83 -24.80 -4.64
N ARG A 367 12.91 -25.36 -3.43
CA ARG A 367 12.31 -26.65 -3.08
C ARG A 367 11.70 -26.58 -1.68
N ALA A 368 10.77 -27.49 -1.40
CA ALA A 368 10.10 -27.55 -0.11
C ALA A 368 10.02 -28.99 0.41
N SER A 369 9.73 -29.14 1.70
CA SER A 369 9.41 -30.41 2.35
C SER A 369 8.22 -31.09 1.70
N SER A 370 7.20 -30.32 1.35
CA SER A 370 5.98 -30.77 0.69
C SER A 370 5.29 -29.60 -0.02
N THR A 371 4.36 -29.90 -0.92
CA THR A 371 3.67 -28.90 -1.72
C THR A 371 2.25 -29.36 -2.04
N ALA A 372 1.26 -28.47 -1.85
CA ALA A 372 -0.07 -28.68 -2.40
C ALA A 372 -0.09 -28.52 -3.93
N GLU A 373 -1.06 -29.14 -4.61
CA GLU A 373 -1.21 -29.04 -6.06
C GLU A 373 -1.30 -27.56 -6.50
N GLY A 374 -0.51 -27.21 -7.52
CA GLY A 374 -0.48 -25.83 -8.05
C GLY A 374 0.14 -24.78 -7.13
N LYS A 375 0.68 -25.14 -5.95
CA LYS A 375 1.26 -24.20 -4.96
C LYS A 375 2.76 -24.45 -4.70
N GLY A 376 3.51 -24.68 -5.79
CA GLY A 376 4.96 -24.93 -5.83
C GLY A 376 5.85 -23.90 -5.11
N ALA A 377 7.07 -24.31 -4.74
CA ALA A 377 8.07 -23.48 -4.06
C ALA A 377 8.56 -22.29 -4.91
N ASP A 378 8.46 -22.40 -6.23
CA ASP A 378 8.73 -21.35 -7.23
C ASP A 378 7.94 -20.06 -6.97
N LYS A 379 6.76 -20.18 -6.34
CA LYS A 379 5.90 -19.03 -6.02
C LYS A 379 6.43 -18.15 -4.90
N ALA A 380 7.32 -18.65 -4.05
CA ALA A 380 7.92 -17.84 -2.99
C ALA A 380 9.06 -16.94 -3.50
N VAL A 381 9.42 -17.05 -4.79
CA VAL A 381 10.59 -16.40 -5.41
C VAL A 381 10.26 -15.75 -6.76
N ASN A 382 8.98 -15.48 -7.02
CA ASN A 382 8.51 -14.88 -8.28
C ASN A 382 8.10 -13.40 -8.15
N GLU A 383 8.29 -12.79 -6.97
CA GLU A 383 7.93 -11.41 -6.65
C GLU A 383 6.45 -11.06 -6.93
N ASP A 384 5.53 -11.93 -6.53
CA ASP A 384 4.09 -11.66 -6.55
C ASP A 384 3.43 -12.07 -5.24
N ALA A 385 3.07 -11.09 -4.41
CA ALA A 385 2.44 -11.34 -3.10
C ALA A 385 1.06 -12.04 -3.19
N GLN A 386 0.42 -12.07 -4.38
CA GLN A 386 -0.91 -12.67 -4.58
C GLN A 386 -0.88 -14.15 -4.92
N ASN A 387 0.31 -14.73 -5.05
CA ASN A 387 0.48 -16.17 -5.17
C ASN A 387 1.59 -16.64 -4.23
N TRP A 388 1.56 -17.92 -3.85
CA TRP A 388 2.43 -18.40 -2.77
C TRP A 388 2.67 -19.90 -2.85
N TRP A 389 3.80 -20.31 -2.28
CA TRP A 389 4.00 -21.70 -1.89
C TRP A 389 3.02 -22.06 -0.77
N ARG A 390 2.48 -23.28 -0.80
CA ARG A 390 1.71 -23.87 0.31
C ARG A 390 2.18 -25.30 0.54
N ALA A 391 2.50 -25.62 1.79
CA ALA A 391 2.82 -27.00 2.19
C ALA A 391 1.63 -27.95 1.94
N ALA A 392 1.91 -29.24 1.77
CA ALA A 392 0.84 -30.25 1.58
C ALA A 392 0.10 -30.59 2.89
N GLY A 393 0.61 -30.16 4.04
CA GLY A 393 -0.03 -30.35 5.34
C GLY A 393 0.42 -29.31 6.35
N SER A 394 -0.22 -29.33 7.53
CA SER A 394 -0.04 -28.35 8.60
C SER A 394 0.89 -28.81 9.73
N LYS A 395 1.75 -29.81 9.47
CA LYS A 395 2.64 -30.35 10.50
C LYS A 395 3.74 -29.33 10.84
N PRO A 396 4.11 -29.18 12.13
CA PRO A 396 5.31 -28.42 12.49
C PRO A 396 6.55 -28.97 11.78
N GLY A 397 7.35 -28.07 11.23
CA GLY A 397 8.61 -28.41 10.55
C GLY A 397 8.53 -28.47 9.02
N GLU A 398 7.40 -28.12 8.41
CA GLU A 398 7.38 -27.86 6.96
C GLU A 398 8.36 -26.72 6.63
N TRP A 399 9.12 -26.88 5.56
CA TRP A 399 10.19 -25.95 5.20
C TRP A 399 10.21 -25.66 3.70
N ILE A 400 10.71 -24.48 3.37
CA ILE A 400 11.07 -24.06 2.01
C ILE A 400 12.54 -23.63 1.99
N GLU A 401 13.23 -23.94 0.90
CA GLU A 401 14.64 -23.63 0.70
C GLU A 401 14.87 -23.04 -0.69
N VAL A 402 15.64 -21.96 -0.74
CA VAL A 402 16.11 -21.30 -1.96
C VAL A 402 17.60 -21.59 -2.13
N ASP A 403 17.99 -22.05 -3.32
CA ASP A 403 19.39 -22.14 -3.77
C ASP A 403 19.73 -20.87 -4.57
N LEU A 404 20.59 -20.01 -4.02
CA LEU A 404 21.13 -18.82 -4.70
C LEU A 404 22.15 -19.18 -5.81
N GLU A 405 22.35 -20.47 -6.08
CA GLU A 405 23.19 -21.10 -7.10
C GLU A 405 24.69 -20.97 -6.86
N LYS A 406 25.11 -19.92 -6.15
CA LYS A 406 26.46 -19.66 -5.68
C LYS A 406 26.42 -19.06 -4.28
N VAL A 407 27.57 -19.03 -3.62
CA VAL A 407 27.70 -18.32 -2.35
C VAL A 407 27.60 -16.82 -2.64
N MET A 408 26.66 -16.16 -1.97
CA MET A 408 26.33 -14.75 -2.10
C MET A 408 26.51 -14.03 -0.77
N ASP A 409 26.73 -12.72 -0.84
CA ASP A 409 26.74 -11.83 0.32
C ASP A 409 25.31 -11.38 0.66
N VAL A 410 24.65 -12.13 1.54
CA VAL A 410 23.28 -11.86 1.99
C VAL A 410 23.30 -10.79 3.08
N ARG A 411 22.55 -9.71 2.87
CA ARG A 411 22.45 -8.55 3.76
C ARG A 411 21.12 -8.46 4.48
N ALA A 412 20.05 -9.01 3.90
CA ALA A 412 18.77 -9.13 4.59
C ALA A 412 17.89 -10.24 4.01
N VAL A 413 16.91 -10.71 4.79
CA VAL A 413 15.86 -11.62 4.35
C VAL A 413 14.51 -11.09 4.82
N GLN A 414 13.57 -10.87 3.91
CA GLN A 414 12.16 -10.61 4.22
C GLN A 414 11.36 -11.90 4.06
N ILE A 415 10.62 -12.28 5.09
CA ILE A 415 9.72 -13.44 5.07
C ILE A 415 8.29 -12.91 5.00
N ASN A 416 7.60 -13.23 3.92
CA ASN A 416 6.21 -12.83 3.69
C ASN A 416 5.31 -14.06 3.77
N PHE A 417 4.55 -14.16 4.86
CA PHE A 417 3.52 -15.18 5.02
C PHE A 417 2.26 -14.79 4.26
N ALA A 418 1.57 -15.79 3.71
CA ALA A 418 0.26 -15.66 3.09
C ALA A 418 -0.78 -16.50 3.82
N ASP A 419 -2.05 -16.30 3.48
CA ASP A 419 -3.19 -17.10 3.94
C ASP A 419 -3.89 -17.68 2.70
N ASP A 420 -4.36 -18.93 2.73
CA ASP A 420 -4.96 -19.60 1.57
C ASP A 420 -6.33 -20.20 1.91
N ASP A 421 -7.40 -19.45 1.64
CA ASP A 421 -8.80 -19.87 1.82
C ASP A 421 -9.04 -20.59 3.16
N LEU A 422 -8.83 -19.86 4.26
CA LEU A 422 -8.79 -20.40 5.62
C LEU A 422 -10.13 -21.07 5.99
N PRO A 423 -10.17 -22.41 6.18
CA PRO A 423 -11.42 -23.14 6.43
C PRO A 423 -11.78 -23.13 7.93
N ILE A 424 -11.82 -21.96 8.54
CA ILE A 424 -12.05 -21.78 9.99
C ILE A 424 -13.33 -20.97 10.24
N SER A 425 -13.97 -21.22 11.38
CA SER A 425 -15.12 -20.42 11.83
C SER A 425 -14.66 -19.15 12.53
N SER A 426 -15.50 -18.11 12.52
CA SER A 426 -15.28 -16.93 13.36
C SER A 426 -15.15 -17.32 14.84
N PRO A 427 -14.07 -16.93 15.53
CA PRO A 427 -13.89 -17.24 16.96
C PRO A 427 -14.67 -16.27 17.87
N GLY A 428 -15.23 -15.20 17.31
CA GLY A 428 -16.06 -14.23 18.02
C GLY A 428 -17.31 -13.82 17.24
N GLU A 429 -18.09 -12.92 17.84
CA GLU A 429 -19.34 -12.42 17.28
C GLU A 429 -19.08 -11.47 16.10
N ILE A 430 -19.75 -11.73 14.98
CA ILE A 430 -19.77 -10.84 13.83
C ILE A 430 -20.60 -9.59 14.19
N LYS A 431 -19.97 -8.43 14.20
CA LYS A 431 -20.57 -7.12 14.49
C LYS A 431 -20.26 -6.12 13.37
N GLY A 432 -20.63 -4.85 13.53
CA GLY A 432 -20.40 -3.81 12.52
C GLY A 432 -21.66 -3.44 11.75
N THR A 433 -21.49 -2.74 10.63
CA THR A 433 -22.59 -2.18 9.84
C THR A 433 -23.27 -3.23 8.97
N ALA A 434 -24.48 -2.93 8.49
CA ALA A 434 -25.20 -3.82 7.56
C ALA A 434 -24.44 -4.10 6.25
N THR A 435 -23.52 -3.21 5.87
CA THR A 435 -22.73 -3.32 4.63
C THR A 435 -21.37 -3.98 4.82
N GLN A 436 -20.83 -3.98 6.04
CA GLN A 436 -19.51 -4.54 6.35
C GLN A 436 -19.50 -5.29 7.71
N PRO A 437 -20.37 -6.29 7.90
CA PRO A 437 -20.38 -7.08 9.13
C PRO A 437 -19.11 -7.95 9.20
N ARG A 438 -18.40 -7.87 10.33
CA ARG A 438 -17.16 -8.61 10.58
C ARG A 438 -16.87 -8.87 12.06
N TYR A 439 -15.99 -9.82 12.32
CA TYR A 439 -15.26 -9.94 13.57
C TYR A 439 -13.77 -9.64 13.31
N ILE A 440 -13.11 -8.98 14.26
CA ILE A 440 -11.68 -8.65 14.19
C ILE A 440 -11.00 -9.45 15.29
N GLU A 441 -9.93 -10.20 14.98
CA GLU A 441 -9.26 -11.06 15.95
C GLU A 441 -8.60 -10.28 17.08
N GLU A 442 -9.14 -10.43 18.28
CA GLU A 442 -8.70 -9.72 19.48
C GLU A 442 -7.55 -10.45 20.19
N ARG A 443 -7.39 -11.77 19.99
CA ARG A 443 -6.34 -12.55 20.65
C ARG A 443 -4.97 -12.21 20.07
N ASN A 444 -3.94 -12.28 20.91
CA ASN A 444 -2.57 -12.27 20.43
C ASN A 444 -2.22 -13.67 19.91
N LEU A 445 -2.02 -13.76 18.59
CA LEU A 445 -1.61 -14.96 17.89
C LEU A 445 -0.09 -15.02 17.82
N ARG A 446 0.45 -16.10 17.22
CA ARG A 446 1.88 -16.30 17.08
C ARG A 446 2.24 -16.97 15.78
N THR A 447 3.33 -16.49 15.20
CA THR A 447 3.98 -17.06 14.03
C THR A 447 5.43 -17.38 14.40
N ARG A 448 5.76 -18.68 14.42
CA ARG A 448 7.06 -19.19 14.89
C ARG A 448 7.74 -19.97 13.79
N TRP A 449 9.02 -19.69 13.61
CA TRP A 449 9.81 -20.24 12.52
C TRP A 449 11.30 -20.20 12.87
N LYS A 450 12.11 -20.89 12.06
CA LYS A 450 13.56 -20.87 12.12
C LYS A 450 14.14 -20.64 10.73
N LEU A 451 15.04 -19.68 10.58
CA LEU A 451 15.73 -19.37 9.34
C LEU A 451 17.19 -19.84 9.44
N GLU A 452 17.61 -20.63 8.46
CA GLU A 452 18.91 -21.28 8.42
C GLU A 452 19.61 -21.01 7.10
N GLY A 453 20.93 -20.95 7.14
CA GLY A 453 21.80 -20.75 5.99
C GLY A 453 22.76 -21.92 5.82
N SER A 454 23.16 -22.20 4.58
CA SER A 454 24.21 -23.17 4.28
C SER A 454 25.04 -22.71 3.08
N LEU A 455 26.32 -23.09 3.08
CA LEU A 455 27.24 -22.89 1.96
C LEU A 455 27.19 -24.06 0.96
N ASP A 456 26.86 -25.26 1.43
CA ASP A 456 27.01 -26.52 0.69
C ASP A 456 25.72 -27.37 0.62
N GLY A 457 24.66 -26.93 1.27
CA GLY A 457 23.36 -27.58 1.32
C GLY A 457 23.29 -28.76 2.29
N LYS A 458 24.35 -29.01 3.07
CA LYS A 458 24.49 -30.14 4.00
C LYS A 458 24.60 -29.66 5.45
N GLU A 459 25.50 -28.72 5.71
CA GLU A 459 25.68 -28.15 7.04
C GLU A 459 24.96 -26.80 7.11
N TYR A 460 24.00 -26.71 8.04
CA TYR A 460 23.19 -25.52 8.25
C TYR A 460 23.59 -24.83 9.54
N PHE A 461 23.78 -23.52 9.45
CA PHE A 461 23.91 -22.64 10.60
C PHE A 461 22.65 -21.80 10.74
N VAL A 462 22.32 -21.41 11.97
CA VAL A 462 21.14 -20.61 12.25
C VAL A 462 21.40 -19.17 11.85
N ILE A 463 20.56 -18.62 10.99
CA ILE A 463 20.54 -17.18 10.71
C ILE A 463 19.74 -16.51 11.81
N GLU A 464 18.48 -16.90 11.99
CA GLU A 464 17.56 -16.33 12.98
C GLU A 464 16.62 -17.42 13.54
N ASP A 465 16.34 -17.38 14.84
CA ASP A 465 15.48 -18.37 15.51
C ASP A 465 14.33 -17.67 16.22
N LYS A 466 13.13 -17.76 15.60
CA LYS A 466 11.86 -17.30 16.17
C LYS A 466 10.98 -18.46 16.61
N SER A 467 11.56 -19.59 17.02
CA SER A 467 10.79 -20.76 17.50
C SER A 467 10.05 -20.52 18.83
N LYS A 468 10.36 -19.43 19.53
CA LYS A 468 9.82 -19.10 20.87
C LYS A 468 9.21 -17.70 20.97
N VAL A 469 9.01 -17.01 19.86
CA VAL A 469 8.37 -15.69 19.89
C VAL A 469 6.88 -15.82 20.20
N GLU A 470 6.31 -14.75 20.77
CA GLU A 470 4.89 -14.61 21.07
C GLU A 470 4.23 -13.53 20.19
N THR A 471 4.84 -13.22 19.05
CA THR A 471 4.37 -12.22 18.09
C THR A 471 3.83 -12.88 16.84
N ASP A 472 2.83 -12.26 16.21
CA ASP A 472 2.32 -12.64 14.89
C ASP A 472 2.72 -11.57 13.85
N LEU A 473 3.87 -11.78 13.22
CA LEU A 473 4.49 -10.84 12.29
C LEU A 473 4.58 -11.48 10.90
N PRO A 474 3.69 -11.12 9.95
CA PRO A 474 3.67 -11.73 8.62
C PRO A 474 4.79 -11.31 7.67
N HIS A 475 5.52 -10.23 7.99
CA HIS A 475 6.46 -9.58 7.06
C HIS A 475 7.83 -9.38 7.71
N ASP A 476 8.30 -10.40 8.44
CA ASP A 476 9.54 -10.32 9.22
C ASP A 476 10.75 -9.98 8.35
N PHE A 477 11.52 -8.96 8.75
CA PHE A 477 12.68 -8.47 8.01
C PHE A 477 13.96 -8.60 8.84
N ILE A 478 14.83 -9.53 8.44
CA ILE A 478 16.02 -9.94 9.18
C ILE A 478 17.23 -9.29 8.53
N VAL A 479 17.84 -8.31 9.21
CA VAL A 479 19.00 -7.58 8.71
C VAL A 479 20.31 -8.19 9.20
N ARG A 480 21.27 -8.36 8.29
CA ARG A 480 22.68 -8.71 8.53
C ARG A 480 23.55 -7.66 7.85
N GLU A 481 23.61 -6.47 8.44
CA GLU A 481 24.26 -5.28 7.83
C GLU A 481 25.71 -5.57 7.42
N ASN A 482 26.45 -6.40 8.16
CA ASN A 482 27.84 -6.79 7.86
C ASN A 482 27.98 -7.89 6.78
N GLY A 483 26.87 -8.43 6.29
CA GLY A 483 26.85 -9.52 5.32
C GLY A 483 26.96 -10.89 5.97
N LEU A 484 26.43 -11.88 5.25
CA LEU A 484 26.52 -13.29 5.58
C LEU A 484 26.73 -14.06 4.28
N GLN A 485 27.78 -14.87 4.24
CA GLN A 485 28.03 -15.72 3.08
C GLN A 485 27.07 -16.93 3.12
N VAL A 486 26.17 -17.00 2.14
CA VAL A 486 25.15 -18.05 2.07
C VAL A 486 24.92 -18.46 0.62
N ARG A 487 24.66 -19.75 0.37
CA ARG A 487 24.12 -20.23 -0.90
C ARG A 487 22.68 -20.72 -0.72
N TYR A 488 22.44 -21.56 0.28
CA TYR A 488 21.11 -22.10 0.56
C TYR A 488 20.50 -21.39 1.75
N VAL A 489 19.29 -20.85 1.58
CA VAL A 489 18.51 -20.23 2.66
C VAL A 489 17.26 -21.07 2.88
N ARG A 490 17.10 -21.61 4.08
CA ARG A 490 15.95 -22.46 4.46
C ARG A 490 15.13 -21.81 5.55
N LEU A 491 13.83 -21.68 5.31
CA LEU A 491 12.84 -21.29 6.31
C LEU A 491 12.07 -22.54 6.75
N THR A 492 12.14 -22.86 8.04
CA THR A 492 11.35 -23.93 8.66
C THR A 492 10.23 -23.31 9.49
N VAL A 493 8.98 -23.61 9.15
CA VAL A 493 7.80 -23.11 9.86
C VAL A 493 7.43 -24.08 11.00
N ILE A 494 7.25 -23.55 12.19
CA ILE A 494 7.00 -24.32 13.42
C ILE A 494 5.55 -24.20 13.86
N GLU A 495 5.02 -22.98 13.85
CA GLU A 495 3.65 -22.69 14.26
C GLU A 495 3.16 -21.45 13.52
N ILE A 496 1.91 -21.48 13.05
CA ILE A 496 1.22 -20.33 12.47
C ILE A 496 -0.20 -20.22 13.07
N PRO A 497 -0.84 -19.05 12.96
CA PRO A 497 -2.23 -18.87 13.38
C PRO A 497 -3.15 -19.99 12.92
N TYR A 498 -4.04 -20.42 13.82
CA TYR A 498 -5.05 -21.47 13.61
C TYR A 498 -4.53 -22.85 13.19
N GLY A 499 -3.21 -23.09 13.13
CA GLY A 499 -2.64 -24.40 12.80
C GLY A 499 -2.99 -24.89 11.39
N VAL A 500 -3.19 -23.95 10.46
CA VAL A 500 -3.42 -24.25 9.03
C VAL A 500 -2.12 -24.60 8.30
N GLU A 501 -2.20 -24.90 7.02
CA GLU A 501 -1.03 -25.15 6.17
C GLU A 501 -0.20 -23.87 5.98
N PRO A 502 1.13 -23.92 6.19
CA PRO A 502 1.97 -22.75 5.99
C PRO A 502 2.05 -22.34 4.53
N CYS A 503 1.92 -21.03 4.33
CA CYS A 503 2.01 -20.38 3.04
C CYS A 503 3.05 -19.26 3.08
N ILE A 504 3.92 -19.20 2.06
CA ILE A 504 4.94 -18.16 1.90
C ILE A 504 4.78 -17.54 0.51
N SER A 505 4.39 -16.27 0.46
CA SER A 505 4.29 -15.49 -0.78
C SER A 505 5.63 -14.90 -1.20
N GLY A 506 6.58 -14.75 -0.26
CA GLY A 506 7.91 -14.24 -0.58
C GLY A 506 8.94 -14.63 0.46
N LEU A 507 9.92 -15.45 0.07
CA LEU A 507 11.19 -15.58 0.78
C LEU A 507 12.22 -14.71 0.05
N ARG A 508 12.16 -13.41 0.33
CA ARG A 508 12.89 -12.38 -0.43
C ARG A 508 14.26 -12.18 0.20
N ILE A 509 15.31 -12.54 -0.53
CA ILE A 509 16.69 -12.50 -0.04
C ILE A 509 17.39 -11.33 -0.72
N PHE A 510 17.91 -10.38 0.06
CA PHE A 510 18.58 -9.19 -0.43
C PHE A 510 20.05 -9.20 -0.08
N GLY A 511 20.88 -8.68 -0.97
CA GLY A 511 22.31 -8.61 -0.75
C GLY A 511 23.07 -7.99 -1.90
N ILE A 512 24.33 -8.40 -2.06
CA ILE A 512 25.23 -7.89 -3.09
C ILE A 512 25.75 -9.06 -3.90
N GLY A 513 25.45 -9.08 -5.19
CA GLY A 513 26.01 -10.05 -6.11
C GLY A 513 27.48 -9.79 -6.44
N THR A 514 28.11 -10.78 -7.08
CA THR A 514 29.55 -10.79 -7.42
C THR A 514 29.85 -10.55 -8.90
N GLY A 515 28.82 -10.25 -9.70
CA GLY A 515 28.93 -10.00 -11.14
C GLY A 515 28.86 -8.51 -11.49
N GLU A 516 28.60 -8.25 -12.77
CA GLU A 516 28.44 -6.90 -13.30
C GLU A 516 26.97 -6.45 -13.26
N LYS A 517 26.80 -5.13 -13.19
CA LYS A 517 25.50 -4.48 -13.41
C LYS A 517 25.00 -4.78 -14.83
N PRO A 518 23.69 -4.74 -15.09
CA PRO A 518 23.18 -4.98 -16.43
C PRO A 518 23.60 -3.86 -17.39
N ASP A 519 23.61 -4.14 -18.68
CA ASP A 519 23.83 -3.15 -19.72
C ASP A 519 22.75 -2.06 -19.71
N VAL A 520 23.08 -0.91 -20.33
CA VAL A 520 22.13 0.19 -20.47
C VAL A 520 20.94 -0.28 -21.33
N PRO A 521 19.69 -0.20 -20.83
CA PRO A 521 18.54 -0.73 -21.55
C PRO A 521 18.25 0.08 -22.81
N VAL A 522 17.83 -0.65 -23.86
CA VAL A 522 17.28 -0.06 -25.09
C VAL A 522 15.77 -0.14 -25.01
N PHE A 523 15.09 0.96 -25.28
CA PHE A 523 13.64 1.02 -25.24
C PHE A 523 13.07 1.98 -26.28
N GLU A 524 11.85 1.69 -26.69
CA GLU A 524 10.99 2.55 -27.49
C GLU A 524 9.85 3.06 -26.62
N VAL A 525 9.39 4.28 -26.88
CA VAL A 525 8.26 4.86 -26.16
C VAL A 525 7.34 5.59 -27.14
N SER A 526 6.04 5.50 -26.89
CA SER A 526 5.03 6.30 -27.55
C SER A 526 3.89 6.61 -26.60
N ARG A 527 3.02 7.52 -27.03
CA ARG A 527 1.79 7.89 -26.32
C ARG A 527 0.59 7.29 -27.05
N SER A 528 -0.43 6.86 -26.32
CA SER A 528 -1.72 6.50 -26.91
C SER A 528 -2.39 7.69 -27.61
N GLU A 529 -3.35 7.39 -28.49
CA GLU A 529 -4.12 8.40 -29.22
C GLU A 529 -4.94 9.33 -28.31
N ASP A 530 -5.41 8.81 -27.16
CA ASP A 530 -6.13 9.58 -26.14
C ASP A 530 -5.23 10.41 -25.21
N GLU A 531 -3.91 10.29 -25.38
CA GLU A 531 -2.85 10.93 -24.59
C GLU A 531 -2.70 10.49 -23.12
N LEU A 532 -3.43 9.48 -22.67
CA LEU A 532 -3.50 9.09 -21.26
C LEU A 532 -2.59 7.91 -20.90
N ASP A 533 -2.07 7.21 -21.91
CA ASP A 533 -1.22 6.04 -21.73
C ASP A 533 0.19 6.28 -22.25
N LEU A 534 1.15 5.88 -21.43
CA LEU A 534 2.53 5.66 -21.84
C LEU A 534 2.68 4.22 -22.34
N LEU A 535 3.16 4.05 -23.56
CA LEU A 535 3.42 2.75 -24.17
C LEU A 535 4.93 2.57 -24.27
N VAL A 536 5.48 1.66 -23.46
CA VAL A 536 6.92 1.39 -23.39
C VAL A 536 7.19 -0.01 -23.92
N VAL A 537 8.20 -0.11 -24.78
CA VAL A 537 8.73 -1.38 -25.26
C VAL A 537 10.20 -1.44 -24.87
N VAL A 538 10.56 -2.38 -24.00
CA VAL A 538 11.95 -2.59 -23.59
C VAL A 538 12.51 -3.80 -24.34
N GLU A 539 13.65 -3.63 -25.00
CA GLU A 539 14.43 -4.74 -25.55
C GLU A 539 15.17 -5.41 -24.40
N GLY A 540 14.55 -6.46 -23.87
CA GLY A 540 14.99 -7.12 -22.65
C GLY A 540 16.28 -7.92 -22.90
N VAL A 541 17.38 -7.42 -22.35
CA VAL A 541 18.70 -8.05 -22.42
C VAL A 541 18.86 -9.12 -21.33
N ARG A 542 19.50 -10.24 -21.67
CA ARG A 542 19.68 -11.42 -20.80
C ARG A 542 20.29 -11.17 -19.42
N ASP A 543 21.05 -10.11 -19.22
CA ASP A 543 21.81 -9.79 -18.00
C ASP A 543 21.02 -8.95 -16.97
N ALA A 544 19.84 -8.43 -17.35
CA ALA A 544 18.89 -7.79 -16.44
C ALA A 544 17.88 -8.80 -15.89
N ILE A 545 17.46 -8.63 -14.64
CA ILE A 545 16.34 -9.38 -14.04
C ILE A 545 15.02 -8.61 -14.23
N GLY A 546 15.08 -7.29 -14.26
CA GLY A 546 13.93 -6.43 -14.45
C GLY A 546 14.31 -5.02 -14.82
N TYR A 547 13.29 -4.18 -14.93
CA TYR A 547 13.42 -2.78 -15.31
C TYR A 547 12.57 -1.90 -14.40
N ASN A 548 13.01 -0.66 -14.19
CA ASN A 548 12.23 0.36 -13.53
C ASN A 548 11.97 1.50 -14.52
N ILE A 549 10.72 1.66 -14.94
CA ILE A 549 10.31 2.69 -15.90
C ILE A 549 10.00 3.96 -15.12
N CYS A 550 10.85 4.98 -15.24
CA CYS A 550 10.70 6.25 -14.55
C CYS A 550 10.13 7.32 -15.51
N TRP A 551 9.20 8.16 -15.06
CA TRP A 551 8.72 9.30 -15.85
C TRP A 551 8.40 10.53 -15.01
N GLY A 552 8.38 11.68 -15.67
CA GLY A 552 8.16 12.98 -15.05
C GLY A 552 7.78 14.05 -16.05
N HIS A 553 7.21 15.16 -15.58
CA HIS A 553 6.82 16.27 -16.47
C HIS A 553 8.01 17.15 -16.89
N GLU A 554 9.15 17.02 -16.19
CA GLU A 554 10.43 17.65 -16.52
C GLU A 554 11.58 16.64 -16.47
N LYS A 555 12.67 16.93 -17.22
CA LYS A 555 13.81 16.03 -17.40
C LYS A 555 14.46 15.59 -16.08
N GLU A 556 14.53 16.49 -15.11
CA GLU A 556 15.16 16.25 -13.80
C GLU A 556 14.15 15.83 -12.72
N LYS A 557 12.85 15.77 -13.05
CA LYS A 557 11.75 15.49 -12.12
C LYS A 557 11.05 14.17 -12.42
N LEU A 558 11.84 13.10 -12.59
CA LEU A 558 11.35 11.75 -12.86
C LEU A 558 10.87 11.08 -11.57
N TYR A 559 9.79 11.62 -11.00
CA TYR A 559 9.31 11.22 -9.67
C TYR A 559 8.45 9.96 -9.66
N HIS A 560 7.92 9.54 -10.81
CA HIS A 560 7.09 8.35 -10.89
C HIS A 560 7.90 7.15 -11.36
N SER A 561 7.49 5.95 -10.95
CA SER A 561 8.13 4.70 -11.34
C SER A 561 7.14 3.55 -11.55
N TYR A 562 7.51 2.60 -12.41
CA TYR A 562 6.83 1.31 -12.58
C TYR A 562 7.91 0.22 -12.66
N GLN A 563 8.05 -0.53 -11.57
CA GLN A 563 8.95 -1.68 -11.51
C GLN A 563 8.34 -2.91 -12.20
N ILE A 564 9.09 -3.50 -13.13
CA ILE A 564 8.71 -4.70 -13.87
C ILE A 564 9.80 -5.76 -13.75
N TYR A 565 9.41 -7.00 -13.48
CA TYR A 565 10.29 -8.15 -13.58
C TYR A 565 10.15 -8.81 -14.95
N ARG A 566 11.26 -9.32 -15.51
CA ARG A 566 11.21 -10.22 -16.67
C ARG A 566 10.49 -11.50 -16.25
N SER A 567 9.86 -12.23 -17.17
CA SER A 567 9.21 -13.48 -16.78
C SER A 567 10.23 -14.47 -16.20
N VAL A 568 9.80 -15.26 -15.20
CA VAL A 568 10.65 -16.29 -14.56
C VAL A 568 11.33 -17.17 -15.62
N ARG A 569 10.57 -17.58 -16.63
CA ARG A 569 11.07 -18.38 -17.75
C ARG A 569 12.21 -17.69 -18.52
N ASP A 570 12.08 -16.40 -18.82
CA ASP A 570 13.09 -15.67 -19.60
C ASP A 570 14.38 -15.48 -18.79
N VAL A 571 14.26 -15.33 -17.46
CA VAL A 571 15.40 -15.26 -16.54
C VAL A 571 16.09 -16.61 -16.45
N GLU A 572 15.36 -17.69 -16.17
CA GLU A 572 15.90 -19.05 -16.05
C GLU A 572 16.58 -19.55 -17.34
N THR A 573 16.00 -19.23 -18.50
CA THR A 573 16.54 -19.66 -19.80
C THR A 573 17.58 -18.70 -20.37
N GLY A 574 17.75 -17.52 -19.76
CA GLY A 574 18.70 -16.50 -20.20
C GLY A 574 18.43 -15.97 -21.61
N CYS A 575 17.18 -15.97 -22.06
CA CYS A 575 16.81 -15.53 -23.41
C CYS A 575 16.39 -14.06 -23.44
N ASP A 576 16.81 -13.34 -24.47
CA ASP A 576 16.33 -11.97 -24.69
C ASP A 576 14.81 -11.97 -24.94
N ALA A 577 14.11 -10.94 -24.46
CA ALA A 577 12.66 -10.85 -24.56
C ALA A 577 12.21 -9.41 -24.78
N ARG A 578 11.24 -9.19 -25.67
CA ARG A 578 10.64 -7.87 -25.89
C ARG A 578 9.50 -7.65 -24.91
N ILE A 579 9.64 -6.69 -24.01
CA ILE A 579 8.69 -6.45 -22.91
C ILE A 579 7.84 -5.24 -23.26
N ASN A 580 6.53 -5.44 -23.36
CA ASN A 580 5.57 -4.38 -23.65
C ASN A 580 4.88 -3.98 -22.34
N LYS A 581 4.89 -2.70 -22.02
CA LYS A 581 4.21 -2.17 -20.84
C LYS A 581 3.38 -0.94 -21.19
N ARG A 582 2.08 -1.01 -20.89
CA ARG A 582 1.17 0.14 -20.88
C ARG A 582 1.09 0.68 -19.47
N ILE A 583 1.24 2.00 -19.32
CA ILE A 583 1.10 2.71 -18.04
C ILE A 583 0.04 3.79 -18.25
N GLY A 584 -1.17 3.57 -17.76
CA GLY A 584 -2.29 4.48 -17.95
C GLY A 584 -2.32 5.64 -16.96
N ALA A 585 -1.18 6.22 -16.59
CA ALA A 585 -1.06 7.19 -15.50
C ALA A 585 -0.75 8.64 -15.99
N LEU A 586 -0.87 8.92 -17.29
CA LEU A 586 -0.56 10.26 -17.81
C LEU A 586 -1.74 11.22 -17.64
N VAL A 587 -1.43 12.51 -17.60
CA VAL A 587 -2.40 13.60 -17.69
C VAL A 587 -2.32 14.18 -19.09
N LYS A 588 -3.48 14.27 -19.73
CA LYS A 588 -3.63 14.72 -21.11
C LYS A 588 -3.06 16.12 -21.32
N GLY A 589 -2.46 16.35 -22.49
CA GLY A 589 -1.84 17.62 -22.85
C GLY A 589 -0.54 17.97 -22.11
N ARG A 590 -0.02 17.10 -21.23
CA ARG A 590 1.29 17.31 -20.58
C ARG A 590 2.44 16.77 -21.43
N ASN A 591 3.60 17.40 -21.29
CA ASN A 591 4.86 16.84 -21.79
C ASN A 591 5.43 15.89 -20.74
N TYR A 592 6.10 14.82 -21.19
CA TYR A 592 6.74 13.87 -20.30
C TYR A 592 8.17 13.56 -20.74
N PHE A 593 9.01 13.23 -19.77
CA PHE A 593 10.33 12.66 -19.93
C PHE A 593 10.33 11.26 -19.32
N ILE A 594 11.02 10.33 -19.98
CA ILE A 594 11.04 8.92 -19.60
C ILE A 594 12.47 8.41 -19.55
N ARG A 595 12.76 7.58 -18.56
CA ARG A 595 13.98 6.80 -18.45
C ARG A 595 13.61 5.37 -18.07
N VAL A 596 14.23 4.39 -18.70
CA VAL A 596 14.14 3.00 -18.25
C VAL A 596 15.46 2.63 -17.60
N ASP A 597 15.42 2.16 -16.37
CA ASP A 597 16.59 1.66 -15.65
C ASP A 597 16.56 0.14 -15.66
N ALA A 598 17.70 -0.52 -15.84
CA ALA A 598 17.82 -1.98 -15.75
C ALA A 598 18.42 -2.36 -14.41
N TYR A 599 17.99 -3.48 -13.82
CA TYR A 599 18.57 -3.99 -12.58
C TYR A 599 18.79 -5.50 -12.58
N ASN A 600 19.79 -5.94 -11.84
CA ASN A 600 20.04 -7.34 -11.48
C ASN A 600 20.60 -7.43 -10.04
N GLU A 601 21.06 -8.61 -9.65
CA GLU A 601 21.63 -8.88 -8.31
C GLU A 601 22.88 -8.05 -7.96
N ASN A 602 23.51 -7.43 -8.97
CA ASN A 602 24.76 -6.67 -8.83
C ASN A 602 24.53 -5.15 -8.94
N GLY A 603 23.33 -4.73 -9.31
CA GLY A 603 22.87 -3.37 -9.13
C GLY A 603 22.06 -2.79 -10.28
N ILE A 604 21.96 -1.46 -10.28
CA ILE A 604 21.12 -0.68 -11.19
C ILE A 604 21.99 0.07 -12.20
N THR A 605 21.57 0.02 -13.47
CA THR A 605 22.12 0.80 -14.58
C THR A 605 21.05 1.74 -15.12
N LYS A 606 21.30 3.04 -15.00
CA LYS A 606 20.36 4.08 -15.45
C LYS A 606 20.36 4.22 -16.96
N GLY A 607 19.17 4.31 -17.54
CA GLY A 607 18.98 4.54 -18.98
C GLY A 607 19.20 5.99 -19.40
N LYS A 608 19.00 6.24 -20.70
CA LYS A 608 18.94 7.59 -21.24
C LYS A 608 17.55 8.18 -21.02
N VAL A 609 17.50 9.45 -20.64
CA VAL A 609 16.25 10.21 -20.56
C VAL A 609 15.85 10.66 -21.97
N ILE A 610 14.63 10.33 -22.37
CA ILE A 610 14.03 10.76 -23.65
C ILE A 610 12.77 11.57 -23.39
N ARG A 611 12.48 12.53 -24.27
CA ARG A 611 11.22 13.29 -24.25
C ARG A 611 10.17 12.54 -25.06
N LEU A 612 8.97 12.41 -24.50
CA LEU A 612 7.79 11.83 -25.16
C LEU A 612 7.15 12.81 -26.13
#